data_AF-A0A966NSA5-F1
#
_entry.id   AF-A0A966NSA5-F1
#
_cell.length_a   1.000
_cell.length_b   1.000
_cell.length_c   1.000
_cell.angle_alpha   90.00
_cell.angle_beta   90.00
_cell.angle_gamma   90.00
#
_symmetry.space_group_name_H-M   'P 1'
#
loop_
_entity.id
_entity.type
_entity.pdbx_description
1 polymer ?
#
loop_
_entity_poly.entity_id
_entity_poly.type
_entity_poly.pdbx_seq_one_letter_code
_entity_poly.pdbx_strand_id
1 'polypeptide(L)'
;PVWQLRPSVLSFHFGIPSDLIMQRARALDIAIGITATSLEEALQIERAGANFIIAQGIEAGGHRGIFTNEVTDARLTTFELLPQVVRRCTVPVVAAGGIMDGCDIQKAIDFGASAVQMGTAFLCCAESGASSEYKAALMAERPRPSVFTKGFSGRWARGVENAFTRHMEGKPTLPFPMQNTLTGALRQVAARSHDPEHQSLWAGAAFHKARALKVCELMNALQIELKG
;
A
#
# COMPACT_ATOMS: atom_id res chain seq x y z
N PRO A 1 -5.00 6.39 23.29
CA PRO A 1 -3.69 5.76 23.02
C PRO A 1 -2.76 6.59 22.12
N VAL A 2 -3.15 6.91 20.88
CA VAL A 2 -2.26 7.57 19.89
C VAL A 2 -1.69 8.92 20.38
N TRP A 3 -2.53 9.76 20.99
CA TRP A 3 -2.13 11.08 21.52
C TRP A 3 -1.22 11.02 22.75
N GLN A 4 -1.23 9.89 23.47
CA GLN A 4 -0.34 9.67 24.61
C GLN A 4 1.03 9.18 24.14
N LEU A 5 1.07 8.34 23.11
CA LEU A 5 2.31 7.81 22.53
C LEU A 5 3.09 8.85 21.70
N ARG A 6 2.40 9.86 21.15
CA ARG A 6 3.00 10.95 20.35
C ARG A 6 4.00 10.44 19.30
N PRO A 7 3.55 9.60 18.35
CA PRO A 7 4.44 9.12 17.30
C PRO A 7 4.97 10.28 16.46
N SER A 8 6.15 10.12 15.86
CA SER A 8 6.71 11.15 14.97
C SER A 8 5.82 11.41 13.74
N VAL A 9 5.10 10.39 13.29
CA VAL A 9 4.26 10.43 12.08
C VAL A 9 2.93 9.73 12.33
N LEU A 10 1.84 10.31 11.80
CA LEU A 10 0.57 9.65 11.57
C LEU A 10 0.24 9.66 10.08
N SER A 11 0.12 8.47 9.48
CA SER A 11 -0.33 8.34 8.11
C SER A 11 -1.78 7.90 8.02
N PHE A 12 -2.52 8.47 7.08
CA PHE A 12 -3.91 8.15 6.80
C PHE A 12 -4.06 7.55 5.40
N HIS A 13 -5.01 6.62 5.30
CA HIS A 13 -5.37 5.95 4.07
C HIS A 13 -6.89 6.05 3.89
N PHE A 14 -7.35 6.06 2.64
CA PHE A 14 -8.77 6.19 2.25
C PHE A 14 -9.44 7.55 2.44
N GLY A 15 -8.70 8.61 2.73
CA GLY A 15 -9.30 9.92 2.91
C GLY A 15 -8.52 10.80 3.86
N ILE A 16 -8.99 12.04 3.93
CA ILE A 16 -8.52 13.04 4.88
C ILE A 16 -9.30 12.84 6.18
N PRO A 17 -8.64 12.72 7.35
CA PRO A 17 -9.34 12.63 8.62
C PRO A 17 -10.01 13.97 8.98
N SER A 18 -10.92 13.96 9.95
CA SER A 18 -11.59 15.20 10.41
C SER A 18 -10.60 16.27 10.86
N ASP A 19 -10.96 17.55 10.73
CA ASP A 19 -10.14 18.68 11.18
C ASP A 19 -9.72 18.58 12.65
N LEU A 20 -10.57 18.00 13.51
CA LEU A 20 -10.24 17.78 14.92
C LEU A 20 -9.00 16.89 15.09
N ILE A 21 -8.89 15.83 14.28
CA ILE A 21 -7.72 14.92 14.28
C ILE A 21 -6.50 15.65 13.74
N MET A 22 -6.66 16.40 12.63
CA MET A 22 -5.58 17.17 12.02
C MET A 22 -5.01 18.22 12.99
N GLN A 23 -5.89 18.98 13.66
CA GLN A 23 -5.50 19.98 14.66
C GLN A 23 -4.84 19.34 15.88
N ARG A 24 -5.35 18.20 16.34
CA ARG A 24 -4.79 17.50 17.51
C ARG A 24 -3.38 16.97 17.22
N ALA A 25 -3.13 16.43 16.03
CA ALA A 25 -1.81 16.00 15.60
C ALA A 25 -0.84 17.18 15.50
N ARG A 26 -1.25 18.30 14.88
CA ARG A 26 -0.46 19.53 14.81
C ARG A 26 -0.09 20.09 16.19
N ALA A 27 -1.03 20.12 17.13
CA ALA A 27 -0.80 20.61 18.49
C ALA A 27 0.18 19.75 19.30
N LEU A 28 0.53 18.55 18.80
CA LEU A 28 1.47 17.63 19.42
C LEU A 28 2.74 17.43 18.57
N ASP A 29 2.96 18.28 17.57
CA ASP A 29 4.09 18.20 16.62
C ASP A 29 4.22 16.84 15.91
N ILE A 30 3.08 16.20 15.66
CA ILE A 30 3.01 14.92 14.94
C ILE A 30 2.84 15.22 13.44
N ALA A 31 3.78 14.75 12.62
CA ALA A 31 3.70 14.93 11.17
C ALA A 31 2.59 14.06 10.55
N ILE A 32 1.85 14.62 9.60
CA ILE A 32 0.70 13.96 8.96
C ILE A 32 1.03 13.61 7.52
N GLY A 33 0.90 12.32 7.17
CA GLY A 33 0.97 11.85 5.79
C GLY A 33 -0.39 11.34 5.32
N ILE A 34 -0.78 11.58 4.07
CA ILE A 34 -2.04 11.03 3.53
C ILE A 34 -1.81 10.44 2.15
N THR A 35 -2.40 9.27 1.88
CA THR A 35 -2.32 8.61 0.57
C THR A 35 -3.20 9.31 -0.47
N ALA A 36 -2.67 9.58 -1.65
CA ALA A 36 -3.40 9.96 -2.85
C ALA A 36 -3.16 8.96 -3.98
N THR A 37 -4.16 8.75 -4.82
CA THR A 37 -4.10 7.94 -6.04
C THR A 37 -4.32 8.77 -7.31
N SER A 38 -4.59 10.08 -7.14
CA SER A 38 -4.81 11.06 -8.21
C SER A 38 -4.28 12.44 -7.81
N LEU A 39 -4.09 13.32 -8.80
CA LEU A 39 -3.74 14.72 -8.56
C LEU A 39 -4.84 15.47 -7.78
N GLU A 40 -6.11 15.17 -8.06
CA GLU A 40 -7.26 15.77 -7.37
C GLU A 40 -7.20 15.50 -5.85
N GLU A 41 -6.98 14.25 -5.45
CA GLU A 41 -6.82 13.86 -4.05
C GLU A 41 -5.58 14.50 -3.42
N ALA A 42 -4.47 14.57 -4.16
CA ALA A 42 -3.24 15.20 -3.68
C ALA A 42 -3.43 16.70 -3.36
N LEU A 43 -4.14 17.44 -4.23
CA LEU A 43 -4.47 18.85 -3.99
C LEU A 43 -5.42 19.02 -2.79
N GLN A 44 -6.35 18.09 -2.58
CA GLN A 44 -7.20 18.09 -1.38
C GLN A 44 -6.39 17.86 -0.10
N ILE A 45 -5.43 16.93 -0.13
CA ILE A 45 -4.53 16.63 1.00
C ILE A 45 -3.67 17.85 1.36
N GLU A 46 -3.09 18.52 0.35
CA GLU A 46 -2.30 19.73 0.58
C GLU A 46 -3.15 20.85 1.20
N ARG A 47 -4.36 21.08 0.67
CA ARG A 47 -5.30 22.06 1.24
C ARG A 47 -5.70 21.76 2.68
N ALA A 48 -5.77 20.48 3.07
CA ALA A 48 -6.04 20.07 4.44
C ALA A 48 -4.83 20.26 5.39
N GLY A 49 -3.67 20.63 4.85
CA GLY A 49 -2.46 20.90 5.61
C GLY A 49 -1.76 19.65 6.13
N ALA A 50 -1.76 18.56 5.35
CA ALA A 50 -0.88 17.43 5.61
C ALA A 50 0.59 17.82 5.38
N ASN A 51 1.52 17.18 6.09
CA ASN A 51 2.95 17.45 5.98
C ASN A 51 3.60 16.78 4.77
N PHE A 52 3.03 15.69 4.26
CA PHE A 52 3.48 15.03 3.04
C PHE A 52 2.36 14.20 2.39
N ILE A 53 2.52 13.92 1.10
CA ILE A 53 1.59 13.12 0.31
C ILE A 53 2.24 11.77 -0.02
N ILE A 54 1.51 10.67 0.17
CA ILE A 54 1.93 9.34 -0.31
C ILE A 54 1.25 9.10 -1.67
N ALA A 55 1.99 9.22 -2.77
CA ALA A 55 1.48 8.99 -4.12
C ALA A 55 1.48 7.49 -4.43
N GLN A 56 0.31 6.84 -4.39
CA GLN A 56 0.15 5.40 -4.58
C GLN A 56 -0.21 5.05 -6.03
N GLY A 57 0.76 4.50 -6.76
CA GLY A 57 0.57 3.93 -8.10
C GLY A 57 -0.27 2.64 -8.10
N ILE A 58 -0.79 2.28 -9.28
CA ILE A 58 -1.57 1.05 -9.51
C ILE A 58 -0.80 -0.25 -9.25
N GLU A 59 0.53 -0.18 -9.18
CA GLU A 59 1.42 -1.28 -8.87
C GLU A 59 1.43 -1.64 -7.37
N ALA A 60 0.92 -0.76 -6.50
CA ALA A 60 0.91 -0.97 -5.06
C ALA A 60 0.08 -2.20 -4.66
N GLY A 61 0.61 -2.97 -3.69
CA GLY A 61 -0.09 -4.10 -3.07
C GLY A 61 -1.07 -3.64 -2.00
N GLY A 62 -2.04 -4.50 -1.67
CA GLY A 62 -3.05 -4.18 -0.67
C GLY A 62 -4.09 -3.20 -1.19
N HIS A 63 -4.78 -2.53 -0.28
CA HIS A 63 -5.86 -1.63 -0.64
C HIS A 63 -5.41 -0.43 -1.47
N ARG A 64 -6.26 -0.08 -2.44
CA ARG A 64 -6.13 1.14 -3.22
C ARG A 64 -6.73 2.31 -2.43
N GLY A 65 -5.95 3.36 -2.23
CA GLY A 65 -6.21 4.45 -1.30
C GLY A 65 -7.20 5.51 -1.76
N ILE A 66 -7.98 5.24 -2.80
CA ILE A 66 -8.97 6.16 -3.37
C ILE A 66 -9.92 6.63 -2.27
N PHE A 67 -10.27 7.91 -2.22
CA PHE A 67 -11.12 8.46 -1.15
C PHE A 67 -12.55 7.94 -1.21
N THR A 68 -13.17 8.02 -2.40
CA THR A 68 -14.53 7.60 -2.67
C THR A 68 -14.58 6.51 -3.76
N ASN A 69 -15.50 5.55 -3.63
CA ASN A 69 -15.71 4.53 -4.65
C ASN A 69 -16.62 5.02 -5.80
N GLU A 70 -17.09 6.26 -5.76
CA GLU A 70 -18.01 6.85 -6.74
C GLU A 70 -17.29 7.41 -7.98
N VAL A 71 -15.98 7.68 -7.86
CA VAL A 71 -15.18 8.22 -8.95
C VAL A 71 -14.46 7.09 -9.68
N THR A 72 -14.42 7.17 -11.01
CA THR A 72 -13.63 6.25 -11.83
C THR A 72 -12.15 6.41 -11.54
N ASP A 73 -11.55 5.35 -11.02
CA ASP A 73 -10.12 5.25 -10.79
C ASP A 73 -9.34 5.25 -12.11
N ALA A 74 -8.51 6.27 -12.33
CA ALA A 74 -7.67 6.41 -13.52
C ALA A 74 -6.56 5.35 -13.61
N ARG A 75 -6.30 4.59 -12.53
CA ARG A 75 -5.30 3.51 -12.50
C ARG A 75 -3.89 3.94 -12.92
N LEU A 76 -3.52 5.19 -12.60
CA LEU A 76 -2.20 5.73 -12.89
C LEU A 76 -1.10 4.88 -12.25
N THR A 77 -0.05 4.59 -13.01
CA THR A 77 1.19 4.01 -12.51
C THR A 77 1.92 4.97 -11.58
N THR A 78 2.82 4.45 -10.75
CA THR A 78 3.66 5.28 -9.86
C THR A 78 4.35 6.40 -10.64
N PHE A 79 4.90 6.10 -11.82
CA PHE A 79 5.65 7.06 -12.63
C PHE A 79 4.79 7.96 -13.52
N GLU A 80 3.48 7.69 -13.65
CA GLU A 80 2.52 8.63 -14.23
C GLU A 80 1.95 9.59 -13.18
N LEU A 81 1.67 9.09 -11.97
CA LEU A 81 1.09 9.87 -10.87
C LEU A 81 2.12 10.82 -10.25
N LEU A 82 3.33 10.31 -9.95
CA LEU A 82 4.34 11.05 -9.19
C LEU A 82 4.68 12.42 -9.81
N PRO A 83 4.99 12.53 -11.13
CA PRO A 83 5.28 13.83 -11.74
C PRO A 83 4.12 14.81 -11.70
N GLN A 84 2.88 14.32 -11.75
CA GLN A 84 1.70 15.19 -11.69
C GLN A 84 1.59 15.84 -10.31
N VAL A 85 1.77 15.05 -9.24
CA VAL A 85 1.70 15.53 -7.87
C VAL A 85 2.85 16.47 -7.55
N VAL A 86 4.10 16.06 -7.85
CA VAL A 86 5.32 16.85 -7.58
C VAL A 86 5.28 18.23 -8.26
N ARG A 87 4.72 18.33 -9.46
CA ARG A 87 4.64 19.61 -10.19
C ARG A 87 3.59 20.58 -9.65
N ARG A 88 2.65 20.11 -8.84
CA ARG A 88 1.45 20.87 -8.45
C ARG A 88 1.29 21.06 -6.96
N CYS A 89 1.90 20.19 -6.16
CA CYS A 89 1.95 20.30 -4.71
C CYS A 89 3.34 20.76 -4.26
N THR A 90 3.37 21.50 -3.16
CA THR A 90 4.56 22.08 -2.54
C THR A 90 5.09 21.23 -1.38
N VAL A 91 4.23 20.40 -0.76
CA VAL A 91 4.63 19.48 0.30
C VAL A 91 5.42 18.28 -0.26
N PRO A 92 6.35 17.68 0.51
CA PRO A 92 7.08 16.48 0.12
C PRO A 92 6.17 15.35 -0.37
N VAL A 93 6.61 14.64 -1.40
CA VAL A 93 5.88 13.51 -2.00
C VAL A 93 6.65 12.21 -1.79
N VAL A 94 5.98 11.21 -1.23
CA VAL A 94 6.49 9.86 -1.02
C VAL A 94 5.92 8.94 -2.10
N ALA A 95 6.77 8.38 -2.95
CA ALA A 95 6.33 7.45 -3.99
C ALA A 95 6.00 6.07 -3.41
N ALA A 96 4.88 5.47 -3.78
CA ALA A 96 4.47 4.15 -3.30
C ALA A 96 3.91 3.29 -4.44
N GLY A 97 4.38 2.05 -4.55
CA GLY A 97 3.89 1.06 -5.51
C GLY A 97 4.96 0.66 -6.52
N GLY A 98 5.21 -0.65 -6.60
CA GLY A 98 6.18 -1.22 -7.56
C GLY A 98 7.67 -1.08 -7.17
N ILE A 99 8.01 -0.37 -6.09
CA ILE A 99 9.39 -0.10 -5.67
C ILE A 99 9.91 -1.28 -4.83
N MET A 100 10.95 -1.97 -5.30
CA MET A 100 11.43 -3.24 -4.71
C MET A 100 12.95 -3.28 -4.43
N ASP A 101 13.74 -2.44 -5.10
CA ASP A 101 15.20 -2.37 -4.97
C ASP A 101 15.73 -0.93 -5.02
N GLY A 102 17.03 -0.74 -4.79
CA GLY A 102 17.65 0.58 -4.81
C GLY A 102 17.59 1.30 -6.16
N CYS A 103 17.53 0.58 -7.28
CA CYS A 103 17.34 1.18 -8.60
C CYS A 103 15.93 1.79 -8.74
N ASP A 104 14.90 1.08 -8.27
CA ASP A 104 13.53 1.60 -8.22
C ASP A 104 13.45 2.84 -7.30
N ILE A 105 14.18 2.82 -6.17
CA ILE A 105 14.28 3.98 -5.27
C ILE A 105 14.90 5.16 -6.00
N GLN A 106 16.07 4.99 -6.61
CA GLN A 106 16.76 6.07 -7.32
C GLN A 106 15.86 6.66 -8.40
N LYS A 107 15.19 5.80 -9.18
CA LYS A 107 14.25 6.25 -10.22
C LYS A 107 13.09 7.09 -9.65
N ALA A 108 12.55 6.74 -8.49
CA ALA A 108 11.51 7.54 -7.86
C ALA A 108 12.03 8.91 -7.40
N ILE A 109 13.25 8.96 -6.84
CA ILE A 109 13.92 10.21 -6.46
C ILE A 109 14.18 11.08 -7.69
N ASP A 110 14.65 10.51 -8.80
CA ASP A 110 14.88 11.23 -10.07
C ASP A 110 13.59 11.83 -10.64
N PHE A 111 12.43 11.22 -10.34
CA PHE A 111 11.10 11.71 -10.69
C PHE A 111 10.54 12.73 -9.68
N GLY A 112 11.35 13.14 -8.69
CA GLY A 112 11.04 14.20 -7.75
C GLY A 112 10.39 13.74 -6.44
N ALA A 113 10.37 12.44 -6.16
CA ALA A 113 9.96 11.96 -4.83
C ALA A 113 10.99 12.39 -3.78
N SER A 114 10.52 12.77 -2.59
CA SER A 114 11.39 13.04 -1.43
C SER A 114 11.77 11.77 -0.68
N ALA A 115 10.95 10.72 -0.80
CA ALA A 115 11.18 9.40 -0.23
C ALA A 115 10.32 8.35 -0.96
N VAL A 116 10.49 7.09 -0.59
CA VAL A 116 9.66 5.98 -1.07
C VAL A 116 8.98 5.26 0.09
N GLN A 117 7.83 4.63 -0.18
CA GLN A 117 7.16 3.72 0.73
C GLN A 117 7.02 2.35 0.07
N MET A 118 7.66 1.35 0.68
CA MET A 118 7.79 0.00 0.13
C MET A 118 7.07 -1.00 1.05
N GLY A 119 6.01 -1.64 0.57
CA GLY A 119 5.29 -2.67 1.31
C GLY A 119 5.77 -4.08 0.95
N THR A 120 5.55 -4.46 -0.31
CA THR A 120 5.81 -5.83 -0.81
C THR A 120 7.27 -6.26 -0.65
N ALA A 121 8.23 -5.34 -0.75
CA ALA A 121 9.65 -5.62 -0.56
C ALA A 121 9.96 -6.21 0.82
N PHE A 122 9.26 -5.76 1.87
CA PHE A 122 9.45 -6.20 3.25
C PHE A 122 8.56 -7.40 3.63
N LEU A 123 7.66 -7.82 2.75
CA LEU A 123 6.63 -8.81 3.07
C LEU A 123 7.21 -10.20 3.35
N CYS A 124 8.28 -10.57 2.64
CA CYS A 124 9.00 -11.83 2.82
C CYS A 124 10.12 -11.74 3.88
N CYS A 125 10.28 -10.60 4.56
CA CYS A 125 11.28 -10.50 5.62
C CYS A 125 10.97 -11.40 6.80
N ALA A 126 12.00 -11.80 7.56
CA ALA A 126 11.84 -12.65 8.74
C ALA A 126 10.89 -12.03 9.79
N GLU A 127 10.96 -10.72 9.95
CA GLU A 127 10.21 -9.91 10.91
C GLU A 127 8.76 -9.65 10.48
N SER A 128 8.42 -9.91 9.21
CA SER A 128 7.05 -9.77 8.70
C SER A 128 6.13 -10.82 9.32
N GLY A 129 5.00 -10.36 9.85
CA GLY A 129 3.94 -11.21 10.42
C GLY A 129 3.08 -11.96 9.38
N ALA A 130 3.43 -11.91 8.10
CA ALA A 130 2.80 -12.76 7.07
C ALA A 130 3.09 -14.25 7.35
N SER A 131 2.13 -15.13 7.06
CA SER A 131 2.29 -16.58 7.29
C SER A 131 3.31 -17.20 6.33
N SER A 132 3.79 -18.40 6.67
CA SER A 132 4.68 -19.19 5.81
C SER A 132 4.07 -19.46 4.43
N GLU A 133 2.78 -19.75 4.36
CA GLU A 133 2.06 -20.08 3.13
C GLU A 133 1.89 -18.86 2.26
N TYR A 134 1.66 -17.69 2.88
CA TYR A 134 1.61 -16.42 2.18
C TYR A 134 2.99 -16.09 1.59
N LYS A 135 4.07 -16.17 2.37
CA LYS A 135 5.44 -15.97 1.85
C LYS A 135 5.78 -16.97 0.75
N ALA A 136 5.40 -18.26 0.90
CA ALA A 136 5.61 -19.30 -0.10
C ALA A 136 4.84 -19.02 -1.40
N ALA A 137 3.60 -18.54 -1.32
CA ALA A 137 2.80 -18.20 -2.49
C ALA A 137 3.41 -17.05 -3.31
N LEU A 138 4.13 -16.12 -2.65
CA LEU A 138 4.84 -15.03 -3.33
C LEU A 138 6.15 -15.48 -3.97
N MET A 139 6.83 -16.44 -3.35
CA MET A 139 8.15 -16.94 -3.76
C MET A 139 8.08 -18.21 -4.63
N ALA A 140 6.88 -18.62 -5.07
CA ALA A 140 6.71 -19.80 -5.90
C ALA A 140 7.47 -19.66 -7.23
N GLU A 141 8.09 -20.74 -7.71
CA GLU A 141 8.83 -20.76 -8.99
C GLU A 141 7.98 -20.30 -10.18
N ARG A 142 6.67 -20.58 -10.12
CA ARG A 142 5.69 -20.16 -11.12
C ARG A 142 4.64 -19.30 -10.43
N PRO A 143 4.93 -18.01 -10.19
CA PRO A 143 4.04 -17.15 -9.45
C PRO A 143 2.77 -16.86 -10.26
N ARG A 144 1.63 -16.86 -9.58
CA ARG A 144 0.33 -16.49 -10.15
C ARG A 144 0.27 -14.98 -10.40
N PRO A 145 -0.55 -14.48 -11.33
CA PRO A 145 -0.65 -13.05 -11.55
C PRO A 145 -1.11 -12.30 -10.29
N SER A 146 -0.71 -11.04 -10.18
CA SER A 146 -1.27 -10.10 -9.22
C SER A 146 -2.54 -9.47 -9.79
N VAL A 147 -3.67 -9.61 -9.10
CA VAL A 147 -4.99 -9.16 -9.55
C VAL A 147 -5.57 -8.11 -8.61
N PHE A 148 -6.47 -7.27 -9.16
CA PHE A 148 -7.29 -6.37 -8.36
C PHE A 148 -8.62 -7.02 -8.02
N THR A 149 -9.02 -6.98 -6.76
CA THR A 149 -10.27 -7.59 -6.30
C THR A 149 -10.93 -6.75 -5.21
N LYS A 150 -12.27 -6.77 -5.18
CA LYS A 150 -13.08 -6.34 -4.03
C LYS A 150 -13.51 -7.52 -3.14
N GLY A 151 -13.27 -8.76 -3.58
CA GLY A 151 -13.87 -9.97 -3.02
C GLY A 151 -13.67 -10.13 -1.52
N PHE A 152 -12.50 -9.77 -1.00
CA PHE A 152 -12.23 -9.87 0.43
C PHE A 152 -12.84 -8.74 1.25
N SER A 153 -12.85 -7.50 0.76
CA SER A 153 -13.03 -6.34 1.64
C SER A 153 -14.14 -5.37 1.23
N GLY A 154 -14.63 -5.45 0.00
CA GLY A 154 -15.57 -4.48 -0.57
C GLY A 154 -14.89 -3.26 -1.19
N ARG A 155 -13.57 -3.11 -1.02
CA ARG A 155 -12.73 -2.13 -1.71
C ARG A 155 -11.69 -2.81 -2.58
N TRP A 156 -11.29 -2.12 -3.64
CA TRP A 156 -10.24 -2.57 -4.54
C TRP A 156 -8.93 -2.74 -3.77
N ALA A 157 -8.39 -3.94 -3.83
CA ALA A 157 -7.08 -4.28 -3.29
C ALA A 157 -6.33 -5.19 -4.26
N ARG A 158 -5.02 -5.06 -4.30
CA ARG A 158 -4.14 -5.85 -5.15
C ARG A 158 -3.48 -6.99 -4.35
N GLY A 159 -3.60 -8.21 -4.87
CA GLY A 159 -2.97 -9.40 -4.29
C GLY A 159 -2.65 -10.47 -5.33
N VAL A 160 -1.89 -11.47 -4.93
CA VAL A 160 -1.67 -12.68 -5.74
C VAL A 160 -3.00 -13.39 -5.91
N GLU A 161 -3.33 -13.74 -7.15
CA GLU A 161 -4.57 -14.44 -7.47
C GLU A 161 -4.64 -15.79 -6.74
N ASN A 162 -5.81 -16.14 -6.21
CA ASN A 162 -6.10 -17.43 -5.61
C ASN A 162 -7.52 -17.92 -5.90
N ALA A 163 -7.89 -19.10 -5.39
CA ALA A 163 -9.20 -19.68 -5.64
C ALA A 163 -10.34 -18.74 -5.23
N PHE A 164 -10.21 -18.05 -4.09
CA PHE A 164 -11.23 -17.12 -3.64
C PHE A 164 -11.33 -15.89 -4.55
N THR A 165 -10.21 -15.31 -5.01
CA THR A 165 -10.27 -14.16 -5.93
C THR A 165 -10.91 -14.53 -7.26
N ARG A 166 -10.58 -15.71 -7.82
CA ARG A 166 -11.23 -16.25 -9.02
C ARG A 166 -12.72 -16.49 -8.80
N HIS A 167 -13.07 -17.08 -7.65
CA HIS A 167 -14.46 -17.33 -7.30
C HIS A 167 -15.28 -16.03 -7.18
N MET A 168 -14.68 -14.95 -6.69
CA MET A 168 -15.35 -13.65 -6.50
C MET A 168 -15.36 -12.76 -7.74
N GLU A 169 -14.72 -13.19 -8.83
CA GLU A 169 -14.71 -12.42 -10.08
C GLU A 169 -16.13 -12.22 -10.63
N GLY A 170 -16.46 -10.98 -10.99
CA GLY A 170 -17.79 -10.59 -11.48
C GLY A 170 -18.92 -10.62 -10.44
N LYS A 171 -18.67 -11.04 -9.19
CA LYS A 171 -19.71 -11.15 -8.16
C LYS A 171 -19.94 -9.83 -7.41
N PRO A 172 -21.18 -9.57 -6.96
CA PRO A 172 -21.45 -8.43 -6.09
C PRO A 172 -20.68 -8.57 -4.77
N THR A 173 -20.33 -7.43 -4.18
CA THR A 173 -19.62 -7.35 -2.88
C THR A 173 -20.33 -6.33 -2.01
N LEU A 174 -20.35 -6.56 -0.70
CA LEU A 174 -20.87 -5.57 0.25
C LEU A 174 -19.93 -4.36 0.33
N PRO A 175 -20.44 -3.17 0.70
CA PRO A 175 -19.59 -2.01 0.95
C PRO A 175 -18.54 -2.30 2.03
N PHE A 176 -17.38 -1.65 1.95
CA PHE A 176 -16.39 -1.69 3.02
C PHE A 176 -16.91 -0.92 4.26
N PRO A 177 -16.72 -1.43 5.50
CA PRO A 177 -15.99 -2.64 5.86
C PRO A 177 -16.86 -3.91 5.98
N MET A 178 -18.13 -3.91 5.59
CA MET A 178 -19.05 -5.05 5.78
C MET A 178 -18.54 -6.33 5.12
N GLN A 179 -18.07 -6.24 3.86
CA GLN A 179 -17.48 -7.40 3.16
C GLN A 179 -16.21 -7.89 3.88
N ASN A 180 -15.37 -6.97 4.39
CA ASN A 180 -14.17 -7.32 5.14
C ASN A 180 -14.51 -8.11 6.42
N THR A 181 -15.53 -7.67 7.15
CA THR A 181 -16.03 -8.36 8.34
C THR A 181 -16.59 -9.74 7.97
N LEU A 182 -17.42 -9.81 6.92
CA LEU A 182 -18.04 -11.05 6.46
C LEU A 182 -16.99 -12.11 6.07
N THR A 183 -15.96 -11.73 5.32
CA THR A 183 -14.89 -12.67 4.91
C THR A 183 -13.83 -12.89 6.00
N GLY A 184 -13.91 -12.17 7.13
CA GLY A 184 -12.91 -12.26 8.20
C GLY A 184 -12.81 -13.66 8.80
N ALA A 185 -13.95 -14.29 9.10
CA ALA A 185 -13.99 -15.64 9.66
C ALA A 185 -13.41 -16.68 8.69
N LEU A 186 -13.73 -16.58 7.39
CA LEU A 186 -13.17 -17.43 6.35
C LEU A 186 -11.63 -17.35 6.34
N ARG A 187 -11.08 -16.13 6.33
CA ARG A 187 -9.62 -15.92 6.31
C ARG A 187 -8.94 -16.41 7.58
N GLN A 188 -9.59 -16.30 8.74
CA GLN A 188 -9.07 -16.84 10.00
C GLN A 188 -8.99 -18.37 9.96
N VAL A 189 -10.02 -19.05 9.44
CA VAL A 189 -9.99 -20.51 9.26
C VAL A 189 -8.90 -20.89 8.26
N ALA A 190 -8.85 -20.21 7.12
CA ALA A 190 -7.82 -20.44 6.10
C ALA A 190 -6.40 -20.30 6.68
N ALA A 191 -6.16 -19.30 7.53
CA ALA A 191 -4.88 -19.12 8.22
C ALA A 191 -4.55 -20.26 9.20
N ARG A 192 -5.52 -20.76 9.97
CA ARG A 192 -5.30 -21.88 10.89
C ARG A 192 -5.10 -23.21 10.16
N SER A 193 -5.68 -23.34 8.98
CA SER A 193 -5.59 -24.54 8.14
C SER A 193 -4.46 -24.48 7.10
N HIS A 194 -3.59 -23.46 7.16
CA HIS A 194 -2.49 -23.27 6.21
C HIS A 194 -2.96 -23.25 4.74
N ASP A 195 -4.11 -22.62 4.48
CA ASP A 195 -4.74 -22.54 3.17
C ASP A 195 -4.56 -21.14 2.54
N PRO A 196 -3.58 -20.96 1.64
CA PRO A 196 -3.38 -19.69 0.94
C PRO A 196 -4.50 -19.37 -0.06
N GLU A 197 -5.35 -20.34 -0.43
CA GLU A 197 -6.37 -20.16 -1.46
C GLU A 197 -7.56 -19.30 -1.02
N HIS A 198 -7.73 -19.14 0.30
CA HIS A 198 -8.79 -18.35 0.91
C HIS A 198 -8.25 -17.21 1.80
N GLN A 199 -6.95 -16.90 1.67
CA GLN A 199 -6.32 -15.77 2.35
C GLN A 199 -6.22 -14.53 1.47
N SER A 200 -6.13 -13.36 2.11
CA SER A 200 -5.83 -12.10 1.43
C SER A 200 -4.33 -11.96 1.16
N LEU A 201 -3.85 -12.55 0.07
CA LEU A 201 -2.44 -12.55 -0.33
C LEU A 201 -2.02 -11.21 -0.96
N TRP A 202 -2.08 -10.11 -0.21
CA TRP A 202 -1.77 -8.76 -0.72
C TRP A 202 -0.33 -8.61 -1.22
N ALA A 203 -0.15 -8.17 -2.46
CA ALA A 203 1.17 -8.05 -3.04
C ALA A 203 1.11 -7.11 -4.23
N GLY A 204 2.11 -6.23 -4.34
CA GLY A 204 2.25 -5.32 -5.47
C GLY A 204 2.56 -6.06 -6.76
N ALA A 205 2.45 -5.38 -7.90
CA ALA A 205 2.67 -6.00 -9.22
C ALA A 205 4.10 -6.57 -9.38
N ALA A 206 5.08 -5.99 -8.68
CA ALA A 206 6.49 -6.40 -8.71
C ALA A 206 6.87 -7.44 -7.63
N PHE A 207 5.90 -8.19 -7.07
CA PHE A 207 6.17 -9.10 -5.95
C PHE A 207 7.16 -10.22 -6.26
N HIS A 208 7.35 -10.58 -7.54
CA HIS A 208 8.37 -11.54 -7.97
C HIS A 208 9.81 -11.10 -7.65
N LYS A 209 10.03 -9.80 -7.36
CA LYS A 209 11.31 -9.26 -6.88
C LYS A 209 11.49 -9.36 -5.35
N ALA A 210 10.54 -9.97 -4.62
CA ALA A 210 10.62 -10.09 -3.18
C ALA A 210 11.84 -10.92 -2.74
N ARG A 211 12.44 -10.55 -1.61
CA ARG A 211 13.65 -11.17 -1.06
C ARG A 211 13.37 -11.70 0.34
N ALA A 212 13.68 -12.97 0.59
CA ALA A 212 13.54 -13.58 1.90
C ALA A 212 14.79 -13.30 2.75
N LEU A 213 14.86 -12.11 3.34
CA LEU A 213 15.98 -11.60 4.14
C LEU A 213 15.51 -11.12 5.51
N LYS A 214 16.42 -10.88 6.46
CA LYS A 214 16.09 -10.03 7.61
C LYS A 214 15.89 -8.58 7.15
N VAL A 215 15.10 -7.80 7.88
CA VAL A 215 14.89 -6.38 7.58
C VAL A 215 16.23 -5.63 7.51
N CYS A 216 17.16 -5.89 8.44
CA CYS A 216 18.47 -5.23 8.43
C CYS A 216 19.30 -5.55 7.18
N GLU A 217 19.23 -6.79 6.69
CA GLU A 217 19.93 -7.22 5.47
C GLU A 217 19.31 -6.59 4.23
N LEU A 218 17.98 -6.54 4.16
CA LEU A 218 17.26 -5.87 3.08
C LEU A 218 17.60 -4.36 3.06
N MET A 219 17.59 -3.69 4.21
CA MET A 219 17.95 -2.28 4.31
C MET A 219 19.38 -2.00 3.85
N ASN A 220 20.34 -2.85 4.24
CA ASN A 220 21.71 -2.74 3.77
C ASN A 220 21.81 -2.93 2.24
N ALA A 221 21.11 -3.92 1.69
CA ALA A 221 21.09 -4.16 0.25
C ALA A 221 20.51 -2.96 -0.50
N LEU A 222 19.38 -2.40 -0.06
CA LEU A 222 18.77 -1.21 -0.65
C LEU A 222 19.72 0.01 -0.63
N GLN A 223 20.46 0.20 0.46
CA GLN A 223 21.45 1.29 0.55
C GLN A 223 22.64 1.11 -0.38
N ILE A 224 23.09 -0.12 -0.60
CA ILE A 224 24.18 -0.42 -1.54
C ILE A 224 23.68 -0.18 -2.97
N GLU A 225 22.53 -0.75 -3.32
CA GLU A 225 21.91 -0.61 -4.65
C GLU A 225 21.62 0.86 -5.00
N LEU A 226 21.28 1.70 -4.02
CA LEU A 226 21.04 3.13 -4.23
C LEU A 226 22.33 3.92 -4.52
N LYS A 227 23.50 3.46 -4.07
CA LYS A 227 24.77 4.18 -4.22
C LYS A 227 25.47 3.91 -5.56
N GLY A 228 25.03 2.90 -6.31
CA GLY A 228 25.70 2.42 -7.53
C GLY A 228 26.83 1.46 -7.22
#